data_AF-A0A917WLW1-F1
#
_entry.id   AF-A0A917WLW1-F1
#
_cell.length_a   1.000
_cell.length_b   1.000
_cell.length_c   1.000
_cell.angle_alpha   90.00
_cell.angle_beta   90.00
_cell.angle_gamma   90.00
#
_symmetry.space_group_name_H-M   'P 1'
#
loop_
_entity.id
_entity.type
_entity.pdbx_description
1 polymer ?
#
loop_
_entity_poly.entity_id
_entity_poly.type
_entity_poly.pdbx_seq_one_letter_code
_entity_poly.pdbx_strand_id
1 'polypeptide(L)'
;MWAVDIATHRCWHGRATFLTVASGASRYASLSRTPKPRAVVECGSYSNPNYGCTDEREDAIAAYTLSLAWYITRDSRYATKAIAIMDAWSATIQDHTNSNAPLQTGWAGSSWPRAAEITLTHADNPA
;
A
#
# COMPACT_ATOMS: atom_id res chain seq x y z
N MET A 1 -25.21 20.55 18.71
CA MET A 1 -23.74 20.64 18.55
C MET A 1 -23.20 19.26 18.82
N TRP A 2 -23.01 18.45 17.78
CA TRP A 2 -22.57 17.07 17.86
C TRP A 2 -21.07 17.04 17.54
N ALA A 3 -20.24 16.78 18.53
CA ALA A 3 -18.89 16.28 18.29
C ALA A 3 -18.97 14.75 18.40
N VAL A 4 -18.78 14.05 17.29
CA VAL A 4 -18.52 12.61 17.32
C VAL A 4 -17.07 12.46 17.76
N ASP A 5 -16.87 12.08 19.02
CA ASP A 5 -15.56 11.81 19.57
C ASP A 5 -15.05 10.47 19.03
N ILE A 6 -14.21 10.54 17.99
CA ILE A 6 -13.54 9.40 17.35
C ILE A 6 -12.49 8.76 18.29
N ALA A 7 -12.20 9.34 19.46
CA ALA A 7 -11.09 8.89 20.31
C ALA A 7 -11.36 7.61 21.13
N THR A 8 -12.58 7.07 21.17
CA THR A 8 -12.87 5.85 21.93
C THR A 8 -12.90 4.60 21.06
N HIS A 9 -11.73 3.97 20.92
CA HIS A 9 -11.45 2.66 20.31
C HIS A 9 -12.25 1.45 20.90
N ARG A 10 -13.46 1.63 21.43
CA ARG A 10 -14.17 0.63 22.25
C ARG A 10 -15.01 -0.40 21.48
N CYS A 11 -15.08 -0.36 20.15
CA CYS A 11 -15.84 -1.35 19.36
C CYS A 11 -15.02 -2.52 18.79
N TRP A 12 -13.68 -2.54 18.92
CA TRP A 12 -12.81 -3.46 18.16
C TRP A 12 -12.01 -4.48 18.97
N HIS A 13 -12.39 -4.76 20.22
CA HIS A 13 -11.58 -5.59 21.12
C HIS A 13 -11.35 -7.06 20.67
N GLY A 14 -12.16 -7.61 19.73
CA GLY A 14 -11.97 -8.98 19.23
C GLY A 14 -11.30 -9.11 17.85
N ARG A 15 -11.41 -8.10 16.98
CA ARG A 15 -10.87 -8.17 15.60
C ARG A 15 -9.50 -7.50 15.45
N ALA A 16 -9.16 -6.55 16.31
CA ALA A 16 -7.88 -5.85 16.24
C ALA A 16 -6.67 -6.78 16.43
N THR A 17 -6.75 -7.78 17.31
CA THR A 17 -5.65 -8.71 17.58
C THR A 17 -5.33 -9.61 16.36
N PHE A 18 -6.35 -10.13 15.67
CA PHE A 18 -6.15 -10.96 14.49
C PHE A 18 -5.52 -10.16 13.33
N LEU A 19 -6.00 -8.94 13.10
CA LEU A 19 -5.45 -8.05 12.08
C LEU A 19 -4.03 -7.55 12.42
N THR A 20 -3.71 -7.36 13.69
CA THR A 20 -2.36 -6.99 14.15
C THR A 20 -1.35 -8.09 13.85
N VAL A 21 -1.68 -9.35 14.19
CA VAL A 21 -0.82 -10.51 13.92
C VAL A 21 -0.69 -10.78 12.42
N ALA A 22 -1.78 -10.70 11.66
CA ALA A 22 -1.77 -10.93 10.22
C ALA A 22 -0.94 -9.87 9.46
N SER A 23 -0.99 -8.61 9.89
CA SER A 23 -0.21 -7.54 9.26
C SER A 23 1.26 -7.66 9.62
N GLY A 24 1.62 -7.90 10.90
CA GLY A 24 3.02 -8.01 11.33
C GLY A 24 3.78 -9.23 10.78
N ALA A 25 3.08 -10.29 10.38
CA ALA A 25 3.68 -11.50 9.81
C ALA A 25 3.71 -11.53 8.27
N SER A 26 3.07 -10.58 7.59
CA SER A 26 2.99 -10.55 6.13
C SER A 26 4.32 -10.11 5.51
N ARG A 27 4.79 -10.81 4.46
CA ARG A 27 5.96 -10.37 3.66
C ARG A 27 5.79 -8.96 3.08
N TYR A 28 4.54 -8.52 2.90
CA TYR A 28 4.20 -7.21 2.37
C TYR A 28 4.28 -6.10 3.41
N ALA A 29 4.26 -6.42 4.71
CA ALA A 29 4.48 -5.46 5.79
C ALA A 29 5.97 -5.31 6.16
N SER A 30 6.88 -5.82 5.34
CA SER A 30 8.31 -5.75 5.63
C SER A 30 8.84 -4.31 5.54
N LEU A 31 9.40 -3.81 6.64
CA LEU A 31 10.10 -2.53 6.68
C LEU A 31 11.42 -2.53 5.88
N SER A 32 11.94 -3.71 5.51
CA SER A 32 13.14 -3.84 4.67
C SER A 32 12.85 -3.95 3.17
N ARG A 33 11.57 -3.88 2.75
CA ARG A 33 11.21 -3.91 1.32
C ARG A 33 11.89 -2.76 0.58
N THR A 34 12.49 -3.09 -0.56
CA THR A 34 13.07 -2.13 -1.51
C THR A 34 12.11 -2.02 -2.69
N PRO A 35 11.55 -0.83 -2.97
CA PRO A 35 10.65 -0.65 -4.11
C PRO A 35 11.41 -0.80 -5.43
N LYS A 36 10.73 -1.26 -6.46
CA LYS A 36 11.33 -1.54 -7.78
C LYS A 36 10.59 -0.81 -8.91
N PRO A 37 10.54 0.53 -8.86
CA PRO A 37 9.81 1.31 -9.84
C PRO A 37 10.44 1.19 -11.23
N ARG A 38 9.58 1.25 -12.26
CA ARG A 38 9.98 1.31 -13.67
C ARG A 38 9.19 2.40 -14.37
N ALA A 39 9.84 3.10 -15.30
CA ALA A 39 9.17 4.14 -16.08
C ALA A 39 8.07 3.56 -16.98
N VAL A 40 8.36 2.42 -17.61
CA VAL A 40 7.38 1.66 -18.40
C VAL A 40 7.21 0.28 -17.79
N VAL A 41 5.98 -0.02 -17.39
CA VAL A 41 5.55 -1.34 -16.94
C VAL A 41 4.97 -2.07 -18.16
N GLU A 42 5.74 -2.99 -18.73
CA GLU A 42 5.32 -3.73 -19.92
C GLU A 42 4.85 -5.14 -19.53
N CYS A 43 3.58 -5.41 -19.81
CA CYS A 43 2.90 -6.65 -19.45
C CYS A 43 2.32 -7.35 -20.66
N GLY A 44 3.02 -8.37 -21.15
CA GLY A 44 2.50 -9.21 -22.22
C GLY A 44 1.39 -10.16 -21.76
N SER A 45 0.92 -11.01 -22.66
CA SER A 45 -0.16 -11.95 -22.38
C SER A 45 0.24 -12.88 -21.22
N TYR A 46 -0.64 -13.05 -20.24
CA TYR A 46 -0.34 -13.75 -18.97
C TYR A 46 0.88 -13.17 -18.22
N SER A 47 1.16 -11.88 -18.40
CA SER A 47 2.37 -11.19 -17.91
C SER A 47 3.66 -11.76 -18.52
N ASN A 48 3.66 -12.17 -19.79
CA ASN A 48 4.87 -12.57 -20.51
C ASN A 48 5.03 -11.75 -21.81
N PRO A 49 6.01 -10.83 -21.89
CA PRO A 49 7.05 -10.57 -20.90
C PRO A 49 6.50 -9.91 -19.61
N ASN A 50 7.25 -10.09 -18.52
CA ASN A 50 6.96 -9.48 -17.21
C ASN A 50 7.99 -8.40 -16.88
N TYR A 51 7.87 -7.24 -17.51
CA TYR A 51 8.78 -6.13 -17.26
C TYR A 51 8.14 -5.13 -16.29
N GLY A 52 8.12 -5.50 -15.01
CA GLY A 52 7.65 -4.66 -13.92
C GLY A 52 6.22 -4.94 -13.43
N CYS A 53 5.48 -5.85 -14.07
CA CYS A 53 4.08 -6.15 -13.70
C CYS A 53 3.98 -6.72 -12.28
N THR A 54 4.82 -7.72 -11.98
CA THR A 54 4.87 -8.30 -10.63
C THR A 54 5.41 -7.29 -9.63
N ASP A 55 6.46 -6.56 -9.99
CA ASP A 55 7.10 -5.61 -9.08
C ASP A 55 6.12 -4.49 -8.68
N GLU A 56 5.43 -3.88 -9.64
CA GLU A 56 4.41 -2.86 -9.39
C GLU A 56 3.27 -3.40 -8.52
N ARG A 57 2.72 -4.57 -8.90
CA ARG A 57 1.58 -5.16 -8.16
C ARG A 57 1.96 -5.47 -6.73
N GLU A 58 3.14 -6.05 -6.51
CA GLU A 58 3.60 -6.39 -5.17
C GLU A 58 3.96 -5.16 -4.34
N ASP A 59 4.51 -4.11 -4.93
CA ASP A 59 4.78 -2.85 -4.25
C ASP A 59 3.47 -2.13 -3.88
N ALA A 60 2.45 -2.17 -4.74
CA ALA A 60 1.12 -1.64 -4.46
C ALA A 60 0.44 -2.36 -3.28
N ILE A 61 0.54 -3.69 -3.26
CA ILE A 61 0.05 -4.51 -2.15
C ILE A 61 0.85 -4.23 -0.86
N ALA A 62 2.17 -4.04 -0.98
CA ALA A 62 3.02 -3.69 0.17
C ALA A 62 2.63 -2.34 0.76
N ALA A 63 2.51 -1.29 -0.05
CA ALA A 63 2.09 0.02 0.42
C ALA A 63 0.74 -0.04 1.16
N TYR A 64 -0.24 -0.76 0.61
CA TYR A 64 -1.54 -0.93 1.27
C TYR A 64 -1.46 -1.78 2.56
N THR A 65 -0.64 -2.83 2.58
CA THR A 65 -0.46 -3.65 3.78
C THR A 65 0.22 -2.85 4.90
N LEU A 66 1.24 -2.06 4.55
CA LEU A 66 1.95 -1.18 5.47
C LEU A 66 1.05 -0.07 6.00
N SER A 67 0.19 0.53 5.16
CA SER A 67 -0.74 1.56 5.61
C SER A 67 -1.77 0.98 6.60
N LEU A 68 -2.28 -0.24 6.35
CA LEU A 68 -3.14 -0.95 7.30
C LEU A 68 -2.41 -1.27 8.61
N ALA A 69 -1.17 -1.78 8.52
CA ALA A 69 -0.34 -2.07 9.69
C ALA A 69 -0.16 -0.82 10.55
N TRP A 70 0.12 0.33 9.94
CA TRP A 70 0.17 1.61 10.63
C TRP A 70 -1.17 1.95 11.28
N TYR A 71 -2.28 1.87 10.56
CA TYR A 71 -3.59 2.25 11.10
C TYR A 71 -3.98 1.43 12.33
N ILE A 72 -3.65 0.13 12.33
CA ILE A 72 -3.95 -0.80 13.42
C ILE A 72 -3.01 -0.62 14.61
N THR A 73 -1.71 -0.54 14.36
CA THR A 73 -0.68 -0.55 15.42
C THR A 73 -0.31 0.84 15.92
N ARG A 74 -0.58 1.87 15.12
CA ARG A 74 -0.10 3.24 15.27
C ARG A 74 1.43 3.40 15.24
N ASP A 75 2.17 2.40 14.77
CA ASP A 75 3.62 2.50 14.58
C ASP A 75 3.95 3.25 13.27
N SER A 76 4.45 4.48 13.41
CA SER A 76 4.73 5.42 12.31
C SER A 76 5.78 4.91 11.31
N ARG A 77 6.60 3.91 11.69
CA ARG A 77 7.57 3.29 10.77
C ARG A 77 6.87 2.66 9.56
N TYR A 78 5.67 2.09 9.76
CA TYR A 78 4.89 1.48 8.68
C TYR A 78 4.32 2.54 7.72
N ALA A 79 3.77 3.65 8.23
CA ALA A 79 3.30 4.74 7.37
C ALA A 79 4.46 5.36 6.58
N THR A 80 5.59 5.62 7.23
CA THR A 80 6.80 6.14 6.60
C THR A 80 7.26 5.23 5.46
N LYS A 81 7.26 3.91 5.67
CA LYS A 81 7.63 2.95 4.62
C LYS A 81 6.60 2.89 3.49
N ALA A 82 5.30 2.95 3.79
CA ALA A 82 4.25 2.97 2.78
C ALA A 82 4.39 4.19 1.86
N ILE A 83 4.58 5.38 2.45
CA ILE A 83 4.82 6.64 1.73
C ILE A 83 6.06 6.52 0.85
N ALA A 84 7.19 6.03 1.40
CA ALA A 84 8.41 5.86 0.62
C ALA A 84 8.25 4.94 -0.61
N ILE A 85 7.42 3.90 -0.54
CA ILE A 85 7.11 3.04 -1.70
C ILE A 85 6.25 3.80 -2.71
N MET A 86 5.22 4.52 -2.25
CA MET A 86 4.34 5.30 -3.13
C MET A 86 5.10 6.45 -3.83
N ASP A 87 6.00 7.13 -3.12
CA ASP A 87 6.85 8.19 -3.66
C ASP A 87 7.79 7.64 -4.75
N ALA A 88 8.42 6.49 -4.50
CA ALA A 88 9.32 5.87 -5.47
C ALA A 88 8.61 5.52 -6.80
N TRP A 89 7.38 5.01 -6.73
CA TRP A 89 6.59 4.69 -7.92
C TRP A 89 6.02 5.92 -8.60
N SER A 90 5.38 6.83 -7.85
CA SER A 90 4.76 8.02 -8.41
C SER A 90 5.77 8.96 -9.09
N ALA A 91 7.01 8.99 -8.61
CA ALA A 91 8.09 9.76 -9.23
C ALA A 91 8.65 9.12 -10.53
N THR A 92 8.39 7.83 -10.77
CA THR A 92 9.06 7.08 -11.84
C THR A 92 8.12 6.63 -12.95
N ILE A 93 6.94 6.11 -12.61
CA ILE A 93 6.06 5.46 -13.58
C ILE A 93 5.46 6.47 -14.56
N GLN A 94 5.45 6.10 -15.83
CA GLN A 94 4.99 6.96 -16.92
C GLN A 94 3.98 6.25 -17.81
N ASP A 95 4.12 4.94 -18.01
CA ASP A 95 3.23 4.19 -18.90
C ASP A 95 3.09 2.70 -18.52
N HIS A 96 1.96 2.12 -18.92
CA HIS A 96 1.69 0.69 -18.91
C HIS A 96 1.44 0.21 -20.33
N THR A 97 2.26 -0.73 -20.81
CA THR A 97 2.21 -1.16 -22.22
C THR A 97 1.96 -2.66 -22.38
N ASN A 98 1.61 -3.05 -23.61
CA ASN A 98 1.34 -4.43 -24.05
C ASN A 98 -0.05 -4.95 -23.59
N SER A 99 -0.44 -6.14 -24.05
CA SER A 99 -1.82 -6.65 -24.02
C SER A 99 -2.45 -6.75 -22.63
N ASN A 100 -1.66 -6.91 -21.56
CA ASN A 100 -2.15 -7.03 -20.19
C ASN A 100 -2.05 -5.71 -19.40
N ALA A 101 -1.63 -4.62 -20.02
CA ALA A 101 -1.56 -3.30 -19.37
C ALA A 101 -2.87 -2.88 -18.68
N PRO A 102 -4.05 -2.95 -19.31
CA PRO A 102 -5.29 -2.52 -18.65
C PRO A 102 -5.60 -3.28 -17.36
N LEU A 103 -5.33 -4.60 -17.34
CA LEU A 103 -5.53 -5.43 -16.15
C LEU A 103 -4.50 -5.08 -15.06
N GLN A 104 -3.24 -4.88 -15.46
CA GLN A 104 -2.18 -4.47 -14.55
C GLN A 104 -2.51 -3.13 -13.87
N THR A 105 -2.88 -2.11 -14.65
CA THR A 105 -3.28 -0.80 -14.15
C THR A 105 -4.50 -0.91 -13.23
N GLY A 106 -5.48 -1.76 -13.53
CA GLY A 106 -6.64 -1.99 -12.65
C GLY A 106 -6.26 -2.62 -11.30
N TRP A 107 -5.36 -3.61 -11.29
CA TRP A 107 -4.92 -4.25 -10.06
C TRP A 107 -4.08 -3.33 -9.18
N ALA A 108 -3.02 -2.75 -9.73
CA ALA A 108 -2.14 -1.84 -9.01
C ALA A 108 -2.87 -0.54 -8.63
N GLY A 109 -3.59 0.07 -9.59
CA GLY A 109 -4.34 1.30 -9.43
C GLY A 109 -5.49 1.23 -8.43
N SER A 110 -6.01 0.04 -8.11
CA SER A 110 -6.97 -0.09 -7.00
C SER A 110 -6.31 0.01 -5.62
N SER A 111 -5.02 -0.34 -5.51
CA SER A 111 -4.31 -0.44 -4.22
C SER A 111 -3.61 0.85 -3.84
N TRP A 112 -3.06 1.59 -4.81
CA TRP A 112 -2.39 2.87 -4.55
C TRP A 112 -3.27 3.90 -3.84
N PRO A 113 -4.50 4.20 -4.32
CA PRO A 113 -5.35 5.19 -3.65
C PRO A 113 -5.77 4.74 -2.26
N ARG A 114 -6.07 3.45 -2.05
CA ARG A 114 -6.39 2.92 -0.73
C ARG A 114 -5.24 3.09 0.27
N ALA A 115 -4.00 2.86 -0.19
CA ALA A 115 -2.82 3.10 0.64
C ALA A 115 -2.70 4.59 1.00
N ALA A 116 -2.81 5.47 0.00
CA ALA A 116 -2.72 6.92 0.15
C ALA A 116 -3.75 7.46 1.14
N GLU A 117 -5.04 7.12 0.98
CA GLU A 117 -6.13 7.56 1.86
C GLU A 117 -5.89 7.19 3.32
N ILE A 118 -5.39 5.98 3.58
CA ILE A 118 -5.06 5.58 4.95
C ILE A 118 -3.90 6.42 5.47
N THR A 119 -2.81 6.56 4.71
CA THR A 119 -1.64 7.32 5.15
C THR A 119 -1.88 8.83 5.29
N LEU A 120 -2.87 9.41 4.61
CA LEU A 120 -3.22 10.83 4.79
C LEU A 120 -3.55 11.15 6.26
N THR A 121 -4.26 10.25 6.94
CA THR A 121 -4.60 10.42 8.36
C THR A 121 -3.38 10.40 9.30
N HIS A 122 -2.19 9.99 8.82
CA HIS A 122 -0.92 10.13 9.54
C HIS A 122 -0.40 11.57 9.53
N ALA A 123 -0.54 12.29 8.42
CA ALA A 123 -0.10 13.68 8.31
C ALA A 123 -0.86 14.59 9.28
N ASP A 124 -2.13 14.26 9.56
CA ASP A 124 -2.96 14.97 10.53
C ASP A 124 -2.64 14.61 11.99
N ASN A 125 -1.97 13.48 12.23
CA ASN A 125 -1.61 12.99 13.58
C ASN A 125 -0.20 12.37 13.56
N PRO A 126 0.86 13.19 13.46
CA PRO A 126 2.24 12.73 13.51
C PRO A 126 2.59 12.44 14.97
N ALA A 127 2.23 11.25 15.46
CA ALA A 127 2.69 10.76 16.76
C ALA A 127 4.22 10.66 16.81
#